data_AF-A0A9X8SFS4-F1
#
_entry.id   AF-A0A9X8SFS4-F1
#
_cell.length_a   1.000
_cell.length_b   1.000
_cell.length_c   1.000
_cell.angle_alpha   90.00
_cell.angle_beta   90.00
_cell.angle_gamma   90.00
#
_symmetry.space_group_name_H-M   'P 1'
#
loop_
_entity.id
_entity.type
_entity.pdbx_description
1 polymer ?
#
loop_
_entity_poly.entity_id
_entity_poly.type
_entity_poly.pdbx_seq_one_letter_code
_entity_poly.pdbx_strand_id
1 'polypeptide(L)'
;MKIAEYFYIGKVERELQKKIEGLIIECKLDVSSIGIEHMEVNDLKMMNAYIKSKLEVMKPTPHFNTVVTFAVAIITIMLTTVLTINAKDNAPFVVIMCSGIFTVIFFLFWFLEKRFKKIIESGHYLLNLLDIYIEEKEKEKEKEEKRIDKI
;
A
#
# COMPACT_ATOMS: atom_id res chain seq x y z
N MET A 1 -6.73 -20.42 -37.71
CA MET A 1 -5.83 -20.19 -36.55
C MET A 1 -5.82 -18.71 -36.14
N LYS A 2 -6.98 -18.02 -36.06
CA LYS A 2 -7.05 -16.59 -35.64
C LYS A 2 -8.00 -16.38 -34.47
N ILE A 3 -9.15 -17.05 -34.46
CA ILE A 3 -10.19 -16.88 -33.43
C ILE A 3 -9.72 -17.31 -32.03
N ALA A 4 -8.94 -18.41 -31.95
CA ALA A 4 -8.41 -18.88 -30.67
C ALA A 4 -7.45 -17.86 -30.05
N GLU A 5 -6.53 -17.27 -30.82
CA GLU A 5 -5.58 -16.26 -30.34
C GLU A 5 -6.30 -15.00 -29.84
N TYR A 6 -7.32 -14.50 -30.56
CA TYR A 6 -8.16 -13.39 -30.09
C TYR A 6 -8.93 -13.73 -28.81
N PHE A 7 -9.41 -14.96 -28.67
CA PHE A 7 -10.11 -15.41 -27.47
C PHE A 7 -9.18 -15.50 -26.26
N TYR A 8 -7.94 -15.96 -26.45
CA TYR A 8 -6.93 -16.00 -25.41
C TYR A 8 -6.46 -14.61 -25.01
N ILE A 9 -6.22 -13.70 -25.96
CA ILE A 9 -5.83 -12.31 -25.69
C ILE A 9 -6.93 -11.60 -24.89
N GLY A 10 -8.20 -11.65 -25.35
CA GLY A 10 -9.32 -11.03 -24.65
C GLY A 10 -9.68 -11.69 -23.32
N LYS A 11 -9.18 -12.90 -23.04
CA LYS A 11 -9.28 -13.53 -21.70
C LYS A 11 -8.18 -13.02 -20.77
N VAL A 12 -6.95 -12.92 -21.27
CA VAL A 12 -5.79 -12.40 -20.53
C VAL A 12 -6.03 -10.93 -20.13
N GLU A 13 -6.57 -10.12 -21.03
CA GLU A 13 -6.86 -8.71 -20.76
C GLU A 13 -7.93 -8.52 -19.67
N ARG A 14 -9.00 -9.31 -19.70
CA ARG A 14 -10.04 -9.32 -18.65
C ARG A 14 -9.53 -9.84 -17.31
N GLU A 15 -8.60 -10.80 -17.32
CA GLU A 15 -7.95 -11.29 -16.10
C GLU A 15 -7.01 -10.23 -15.50
N LEU A 16 -6.27 -9.52 -16.35
CA LEU A 16 -5.41 -8.41 -15.96
C LEU A 16 -6.24 -7.28 -15.34
N GLN A 17 -7.35 -6.90 -15.96
CA GLN A 17 -8.25 -5.86 -15.45
C GLN A 17 -8.77 -6.20 -14.05
N LYS A 18 -9.34 -7.39 -13.89
CA LYS A 18 -9.84 -7.87 -12.58
C LYS A 18 -8.74 -7.89 -11.51
N LYS A 19 -7.51 -8.20 -11.91
CA LYS A 19 -6.37 -8.22 -10.99
C LYS A 19 -5.98 -6.81 -10.55
N ILE A 20 -5.98 -5.84 -11.46
CA ILE A 20 -5.74 -4.42 -11.16
C ILE A 20 -6.83 -3.89 -10.22
N GLU A 21 -8.10 -4.14 -10.52
CA GLU A 21 -9.22 -3.73 -9.66
C GLU A 21 -9.16 -4.37 -8.27
N GLY A 22 -8.85 -5.67 -8.21
CA GLY A 22 -8.65 -6.37 -6.94
C GLY A 22 -7.51 -5.77 -6.11
N LEU A 23 -6.40 -5.40 -6.75
CA LEU A 23 -5.26 -4.76 -6.09
C LEU A 23 -5.54 -3.33 -5.68
N ILE A 24 -6.35 -2.58 -6.43
CA ILE A 24 -6.82 -1.24 -6.04
C ILE A 24 -7.59 -1.32 -4.72
N ILE A 25 -8.49 -2.31 -4.60
CA ILE A 25 -9.27 -2.57 -3.38
C ILE A 25 -8.34 -3.04 -2.24
N GLU A 26 -7.42 -3.98 -2.50
CA GLU A 26 -6.49 -4.49 -1.48
C GLU A 26 -5.58 -3.39 -0.92
N CYS A 27 -5.12 -2.49 -1.80
CA CYS A 27 -4.31 -1.32 -1.44
C CYS A 27 -5.13 -0.17 -0.84
N LYS A 28 -6.47 -0.31 -0.72
CA LYS A 28 -7.39 0.74 -0.24
C LYS A 28 -7.20 2.07 -0.95
N LEU A 29 -6.95 2.02 -2.25
CA LEU A 29 -6.81 3.19 -3.08
C LEU A 29 -8.21 3.69 -3.42
N ASP A 30 -8.47 4.98 -3.12
CA ASP A 30 -9.71 5.64 -3.50
C ASP A 30 -9.56 6.13 -4.94
N VAL A 31 -10.21 5.43 -5.86
CA VAL A 31 -10.11 5.66 -7.30
C VAL A 31 -11.51 5.75 -7.89
N SER A 32 -11.65 6.50 -8.98
CA SER A 32 -12.89 6.75 -9.71
C SER A 32 -13.74 5.47 -9.88
N SER A 33 -15.07 5.62 -9.79
CA SER A 33 -16.04 4.52 -9.98
C SER A 33 -16.14 4.02 -11.42
N ILE A 34 -15.43 4.67 -12.35
CA ILE A 34 -15.36 4.27 -13.75
C ILE A 34 -14.31 3.16 -13.85
N GLY A 35 -14.70 1.98 -14.31
CA GLY A 35 -13.78 0.84 -14.52
C GLY A 35 -12.57 1.26 -15.37
N ILE A 36 -11.40 0.69 -15.05
CA ILE A 36 -10.12 1.01 -15.71
C ILE A 36 -10.16 0.80 -17.24
N GLU A 37 -11.08 -0.04 -17.73
CA GLU A 37 -11.33 -0.27 -19.14
C GLU A 37 -11.80 0.99 -19.89
N HIS A 38 -12.56 1.85 -19.22
CA HIS A 38 -13.12 3.07 -19.78
C HIS A 38 -12.24 4.31 -19.56
N MET A 39 -11.13 4.18 -18.82
CA MET A 39 -10.22 5.29 -18.61
C MET A 39 -9.36 5.56 -19.84
N GLU A 40 -9.13 6.85 -20.12
CA GLU A 40 -8.15 7.24 -21.13
C GLU A 40 -6.73 6.94 -20.65
N VAL A 41 -5.80 6.83 -21.60
CA VAL A 41 -4.37 6.62 -21.31
C VAL A 41 -3.83 7.67 -20.34
N ASN A 42 -4.23 8.93 -20.51
CA ASN A 42 -3.81 10.02 -19.61
C ASN A 42 -4.35 9.85 -18.19
N ASP A 43 -5.59 9.40 -18.04
CA ASP A 43 -6.20 9.15 -16.73
C ASP A 43 -5.51 7.97 -16.03
N LEU A 44 -5.17 6.91 -16.77
CA LEU A 44 -4.41 5.77 -16.27
C LEU A 44 -3.00 6.19 -15.81
N LYS A 45 -2.31 7.06 -16.57
CA LYS A 45 -1.02 7.64 -16.18
C LYS A 45 -1.15 8.51 -14.92
N MET A 46 -2.21 9.30 -14.81
CA MET A 46 -2.48 10.13 -13.64
C MET A 46 -2.76 9.26 -12.40
N MET A 47 -3.51 8.17 -12.56
CA MET A 47 -3.75 7.17 -11.53
C MET A 47 -2.44 6.49 -11.09
N ASN A 48 -1.59 6.09 -12.04
CA ASN A 48 -0.28 5.51 -11.77
C ASN A 48 0.61 6.47 -10.97
N ALA A 49 0.65 7.75 -11.36
CA ALA A 49 1.39 8.79 -10.64
C ALA A 49 0.82 9.04 -9.22
N TYR A 50 -0.50 9.04 -9.07
CA TYR A 50 -1.17 9.17 -7.77
C TYR A 50 -0.82 8.01 -6.82
N ILE A 51 -0.87 6.77 -7.31
CA ILE A 51 -0.52 5.58 -6.53
C ILE A 51 0.95 5.64 -6.11
N LYS A 52 1.85 6.04 -7.01
CA LYS A 52 3.27 6.23 -6.70
C LYS A 52 3.49 7.27 -5.59
N SER A 53 2.80 8.41 -5.68
CA SER A 53 2.84 9.45 -4.63
C SER A 53 2.33 8.93 -3.29
N LYS A 54 1.22 8.17 -3.27
CA LYS A 54 0.68 7.56 -2.05
C LYS A 54 1.63 6.53 -1.43
N LEU A 55 2.31 5.72 -2.24
CA LEU A 55 3.31 4.76 -1.76
C LEU A 55 4.52 5.44 -1.12
N GLU A 56 4.96 6.57 -1.67
CA GLU A 56 6.04 7.36 -1.07
C GLU A 56 5.64 7.98 0.28
N VAL A 57 4.37 8.39 0.42
CA VAL A 57 3.83 8.95 1.67
C VAL A 57 3.52 7.86 2.70
N MET A 58 3.18 6.65 2.26
CA MET A 58 2.97 5.47 3.13
C MET A 58 4.26 4.95 3.79
N LYS A 59 5.40 5.63 3.61
CA LYS A 59 6.62 5.31 4.33
C LYS A 59 6.31 5.24 5.84
N PRO A 60 6.72 4.16 6.52
CA PRO A 60 6.32 3.88 7.90
C PRO A 60 6.75 4.96 8.91
N THR A 61 7.71 5.80 8.56
CA THR A 61 8.41 6.73 9.44
C THR A 61 7.52 7.57 10.37
N PRO A 62 6.41 8.21 9.92
CA PRO A 62 5.59 9.06 10.79
C PRO A 62 4.82 8.25 11.84
N HIS A 63 4.17 7.16 11.42
CA HIS A 63 3.42 6.29 12.34
C HIS A 63 4.33 5.62 13.35
N PHE A 64 5.52 5.20 12.91
CA PHE A 64 6.49 4.58 13.80
C PHE A 64 7.01 5.58 14.84
N ASN A 65 7.29 6.82 14.41
CA ASN A 65 7.73 7.86 15.32
C ASN A 65 6.67 8.16 16.39
N THR A 66 5.39 8.25 16.03
CA THR A 66 4.30 8.51 17.00
C THR A 66 4.18 7.41 18.06
N VAL A 67 4.23 6.14 17.65
CA VAL A 67 4.09 5.00 18.58
C VAL A 67 5.31 4.91 19.52
N VAL A 68 6.53 5.13 19.00
CA VAL A 68 7.73 5.19 19.83
C VAL A 68 7.66 6.35 20.83
N THR A 69 7.24 7.54 20.38
CA THR A 69 7.18 8.74 21.24
C THR A 69 6.16 8.55 22.37
N PHE A 70 5.00 7.93 22.08
CA PHE A 70 3.98 7.62 23.08
C PHE A 70 4.46 6.58 24.10
N ALA A 71 5.17 5.54 23.63
CA ALA A 71 5.80 4.55 24.48
C ALA A 71 6.80 5.17 25.46
N VAL A 72 7.70 6.02 24.93
CA VAL A 72 8.69 6.74 25.74
C VAL A 72 8.00 7.62 26.77
N ALA A 73 6.95 8.36 26.41
CA ALA A 73 6.21 9.20 27.33
C ALA A 73 5.60 8.42 28.52
N ILE A 74 4.99 7.25 28.25
CA ILE A 74 4.43 6.38 29.30
C ILE A 74 5.56 5.87 30.23
N ILE A 75 6.67 5.43 29.66
CA ILE A 75 7.84 4.96 30.42
C ILE A 75 8.38 6.09 31.31
N THR A 76 8.50 7.31 30.77
CA THR A 76 8.97 8.49 31.52
C THR A 76 8.05 8.82 32.70
N ILE A 77 6.73 8.80 32.50
CA ILE A 77 5.74 9.02 33.57
C ILE A 77 5.87 7.93 34.64
N MET A 78 5.95 6.65 34.25
CA MET A 78 6.09 5.56 35.22
C MET A 78 7.37 5.66 36.04
N LEU A 79 8.52 5.92 35.40
CA LEU A 79 9.80 6.10 36.10
C LEU A 79 9.77 7.28 37.07
N THR A 80 9.23 8.43 36.65
CA THR A 80 9.15 9.62 37.53
C THR A 80 8.23 9.39 38.73
N THR A 81 7.09 8.72 38.54
CA THR A 81 6.12 8.43 39.61
C THR A 81 6.67 7.42 40.64
N VAL A 82 7.45 6.44 40.18
CA VAL A 82 8.04 5.40 41.03
C VAL A 82 9.26 5.91 41.80
N LEU A 83 10.06 6.77 41.18
CA LEU A 83 11.17 7.45 41.85
C LEU A 83 10.69 8.42 42.94
N THR A 84 9.45 8.91 42.87
CA THR A 84 8.86 9.81 43.88
C THR A 84 8.15 9.07 45.03
N ILE A 85 7.69 7.83 44.85
CA ILE A 85 6.91 7.08 45.86
C ILE A 85 7.58 5.72 46.13
N ASN A 86 8.41 5.66 47.19
CA ASN A 86 9.04 4.44 47.74
C ASN A 86 9.55 3.43 46.69
N ALA A 87 10.63 3.81 46.00
CA ALA A 87 11.25 3.04 44.92
C ALA A 87 11.69 1.60 45.29
N LYS A 88 11.90 1.28 46.58
CA LYS A 88 12.48 0.01 47.00
C LYS A 88 11.49 -1.17 47.01
N ASP A 89 10.22 -0.91 47.35
CA ASP A 89 9.20 -1.95 47.43
C ASP A 89 8.44 -2.13 46.10
N ASN A 90 8.39 -1.08 45.27
CA ASN A 90 7.63 -1.06 44.02
C ASN A 90 8.47 -1.40 42.77
N ALA A 91 9.81 -1.42 42.87
CA ALA A 91 10.72 -1.69 41.75
C ALA A 91 10.36 -2.94 40.91
N PRO A 92 10.13 -4.14 41.49
CA PRO A 92 9.82 -5.33 40.69
C PRO A 92 8.48 -5.22 39.96
N PHE A 93 7.46 -4.61 40.57
CA PHE A 93 6.16 -4.37 39.92
C PHE A 93 6.30 -3.45 38.70
N VAL A 94 7.15 -2.43 38.80
CA VAL A 94 7.40 -1.45 37.75
C VAL A 94 8.15 -2.07 36.57
N VAL A 95 9.11 -2.95 36.86
CA VAL A 95 9.82 -3.70 35.81
C VAL A 95 8.86 -4.62 35.04
N ILE A 96 7.92 -5.27 35.73
CA ILE A 96 6.90 -6.12 35.09
C ILE A 96 5.91 -5.29 34.25
N MET A 97 5.49 -4.12 34.74
CA MET A 97 4.63 -3.21 33.98
C MET A 97 5.33 -2.67 32.73
N CYS A 98 6.58 -2.23 32.85
CA CYS A 98 7.39 -1.76 31.72
C CYS A 98 7.62 -2.86 30.69
N SER A 99 7.89 -4.10 31.13
CA SER A 99 8.09 -5.22 30.21
C SER A 99 6.81 -5.59 29.46
N GLY A 100 5.65 -5.54 30.12
CA GLY A 100 4.33 -5.71 29.50
C GLY A 100 4.04 -4.64 28.45
N ILE A 101 4.29 -3.36 28.77
CA ILE A 101 4.13 -2.26 27.82
C ILE A 101 5.06 -2.45 26.61
N PHE A 102 6.32 -2.79 26.85
CA PHE A 102 7.30 -3.04 25.78
C PHE A 102 6.88 -4.19 24.86
N THR A 103 6.38 -5.29 25.41
CA THR A 103 5.89 -6.42 24.60
C THR A 103 4.68 -6.03 23.78
N VAL A 104 3.70 -5.33 24.34
CA VAL A 104 2.51 -4.86 23.61
C VAL A 104 2.91 -3.95 22.45
N ILE A 105 3.80 -3.00 22.70
CA ILE A 105 4.32 -2.09 21.67
C ILE A 105 5.07 -2.87 20.59
N PHE A 106 5.96 -3.79 20.97
CA PHE A 106 6.71 -4.62 20.04
C PHE A 106 5.79 -5.43 19.12
N PHE A 107 4.76 -6.07 19.65
CA PHE A 107 3.81 -6.84 18.85
C PHE A 107 2.95 -5.94 17.94
N LEU A 108 2.55 -4.76 18.41
CA LEU A 108 1.85 -3.76 17.58
C LEU A 108 2.73 -3.32 16.40
N PHE A 109 4.01 -3.03 16.66
CA PHE A 109 4.99 -2.69 15.62
C PHE A 109 5.16 -3.81 14.62
N TRP A 110 5.40 -5.03 15.10
CA TRP A 110 5.57 -6.19 14.25
C TRP A 110 4.36 -6.41 13.34
N PHE A 111 3.14 -6.27 13.89
CA PHE A 111 1.92 -6.42 13.11
C PHE A 111 1.74 -5.32 12.07
N LEU A 112 1.98 -4.05 12.46
CA LEU A 112 1.91 -2.91 11.56
C LEU A 112 2.94 -3.02 10.45
N GLU A 113 4.19 -3.34 10.76
CA GLU A 113 5.28 -3.52 9.79
C GLU A 113 4.94 -4.58 8.76
N LYS A 114 4.44 -5.75 9.20
CA LYS A 114 3.99 -6.80 8.28
C LYS A 114 2.87 -6.32 7.35
N ARG A 115 1.89 -5.58 7.86
CA ARG A 115 0.81 -5.03 7.03
C ARG A 115 1.32 -3.98 6.05
N PHE A 116 2.16 -3.05 6.50
CA PHE A 116 2.74 -2.03 5.63
C PHE A 116 3.59 -2.64 4.53
N LYS A 117 4.46 -3.61 4.85
CA LYS A 117 5.26 -4.32 3.86
C LYS A 117 4.40 -4.98 2.78
N LYS A 118 3.33 -5.67 3.19
CA LYS A 118 2.40 -6.30 2.25
C LYS A 118 1.71 -5.26 1.34
N ILE A 119 1.24 -4.15 1.90
CA ILE A 119 0.58 -3.09 1.11
C ILE A 119 1.56 -2.44 0.13
N ILE A 120 2.80 -2.19 0.55
CA ILE A 120 3.85 -1.61 -0.30
C ILE A 120 4.21 -2.57 -1.45
N GLU A 121 4.41 -3.86 -1.17
CA GLU A 121 4.67 -4.89 -2.19
C GLU A 121 3.50 -4.99 -3.18
N SER A 122 2.25 -5.06 -2.70
CA SER A 122 1.06 -5.07 -3.55
C SER A 122 0.92 -3.78 -4.37
N GLY A 123 1.27 -2.62 -3.81
CA GLY A 123 1.25 -1.34 -4.51
C GLY A 123 2.31 -1.26 -5.61
N HIS A 124 3.53 -1.71 -5.37
CA HIS A 124 4.56 -1.81 -6.41
C HIS A 124 4.16 -2.78 -7.52
N TYR A 125 3.54 -3.90 -7.15
CA TYR A 125 3.01 -4.85 -8.12
C TYR A 125 1.89 -4.23 -8.98
N LEU A 126 0.99 -3.45 -8.37
CA LEU A 126 -0.07 -2.71 -9.05
C LEU A 126 0.49 -1.68 -10.05
N LEU A 127 1.51 -0.89 -9.66
CA LEU A 127 2.17 0.06 -10.58
C LEU A 127 2.69 -0.65 -11.83
N ASN A 128 3.36 -1.79 -11.65
CA ASN A 128 3.92 -2.55 -12.76
C ASN A 128 2.84 -3.12 -13.69
N LEU A 129 1.70 -3.56 -13.16
CA LEU A 129 0.56 -4.00 -13.98
C LEU A 129 -0.10 -2.84 -14.73
N LEU A 130 -0.16 -1.65 -14.11
CA LEU A 130 -0.68 -0.45 -14.76
C LEU A 130 0.21 0.03 -15.90
N ASP A 131 1.54 -0.02 -15.73
CA ASP A 131 2.49 0.31 -16.79
C ASP A 131 2.30 -0.60 -18.02
N ILE A 132 2.16 -1.92 -17.79
CA ILE A 132 1.90 -2.90 -18.86
C ILE A 132 0.57 -2.57 -19.56
N TYR A 133 -0.48 -2.29 -18.80
CA TYR A 133 -1.81 -1.99 -19.36
C TYR A 133 -1.83 -0.67 -20.16
N ILE A 134 -1.12 0.35 -19.68
CA ILE A 134 -0.95 1.64 -20.38
C ILE A 134 -0.22 1.43 -21.71
N GLU A 135 0.88 0.65 -21.71
CA GLU A 135 1.68 0.37 -22.90
C GLU A 135 0.87 -0.41 -23.96
N GLU A 136 0.04 -1.37 -23.53
CA GLU A 136 -0.87 -2.09 -24.43
C GLU A 136 -1.90 -1.15 -25.06
N LYS A 137 -2.57 -0.29 -24.26
CA LYS A 137 -3.52 0.70 -24.80
C LYS A 137 -2.89 1.72 -25.74
N GLU A 138 -1.65 2.14 -25.49
CA GLU A 138 -0.92 3.05 -26.39
C GLU A 138 -0.64 2.40 -27.75
N LYS A 139 -0.18 1.14 -27.74
CA LYS A 139 0.06 0.38 -28.97
C LYS A 139 -1.21 0.14 -29.78
N GLU A 140 -2.35 -0.03 -29.12
CA GLU A 140 -3.65 -0.15 -29.79
C GLU A 140 -4.08 1.17 -30.44
N LYS A 141 -4.00 2.28 -29.71
CA LYS A 141 -4.29 3.62 -30.26
C LYS A 141 -3.41 3.94 -31.46
N GLU A 142 -2.10 3.69 -31.39
CA GLU A 142 -1.19 3.92 -32.52
C GLU A 142 -1.55 3.07 -33.76
N LYS A 143 -1.97 1.80 -33.55
CA LYS A 143 -2.39 0.93 -34.66
C LYS A 143 -3.69 1.41 -35.29
N GLU A 144 -4.58 1.99 -34.50
CA GLU A 144 -5.86 2.53 -34.94
C GLU A 144 -5.67 3.83 -35.74
N GLU A 145 -4.84 4.75 -35.23
CA GLU A 145 -4.44 5.99 -35.93
C GLU A 145 -3.76 5.68 -37.28
N LYS A 146 -2.80 4.74 -37.29
CA LYS A 146 -2.12 4.29 -38.53
C LYS A 146 -3.06 3.61 -39.54
N ARG A 147 -4.23 3.14 -39.13
CA ARG A 147 -5.28 2.61 -40.04
C ARG A 147 -6.14 3.71 -40.61
N ILE A 148 -6.47 4.73 -39.81
CA ILE A 148 -7.27 5.88 -40.23
C ILE A 148 -6.50 6.72 -41.25
N ASP A 149 -5.19 6.95 -41.04
CA ASP A 149 -4.33 7.69 -41.98
C ASP A 149 -4.09 6.97 -43.33
N LYS A 150 -4.49 5.69 -43.44
CA LYS A 150 -4.35 4.88 -44.67
C LYS A 150 -5.63 4.82 -45.51
N ILE A 151 -6.74 5.38 -45.04
CA ILE A 151 -8.04 5.44 -45.73
C ILE A 151 -8.21 6.82 -46.34
#